data_AF-A0A4V1SZF3-F1
#
_entry.id   AF-A0A4V1SZF3-F1
#
_cell.length_a   1.000
_cell.length_b   1.000
_cell.length_c   1.000
_cell.angle_alpha   90.00
_cell.angle_beta   90.00
_cell.angle_gamma   90.00
#
_symmetry.space_group_name_H-M   'P 1'
#
loop_
_entity.id
_entity.type
_entity.pdbx_description
1 polymer ?
#
loop_
_entity_poly.entity_id
_entity_poly.type
_entity_poly.pdbx_seq_one_letter_code
_entity_poly.pdbx_strand_id
1 'polypeptide(L)' 'MVSLEVCANSTESAVAAQEGGAARVELCDNLHEGGTTPSAGQILFSRKLLHIRLYVLIRPRGGDFLYTDLEFEVMQADIR' A
#
# COMPACT_ATOMS: atom_id res chain seq x y z
N MET A 1 9.30 18.91 13.90
CA MET A 1 9.86 17.65 13.36
C MET A 1 9.00 17.23 12.19
N VAL A 2 9.56 16.83 11.06
CA VAL A 2 8.81 16.45 9.85
C VAL A 2 8.36 14.98 9.98
N SER A 3 7.13 14.66 9.60
CA SER A 3 6.63 13.28 9.52
C SER A 3 6.91 12.73 8.12
N LEU A 4 7.79 11.74 8.02
CA LEU A 4 8.11 11.07 6.76
C LEU A 4 7.21 9.85 6.54
N GLU A 5 6.66 9.73 5.34
CA GLU A 5 6.03 8.52 4.83
C GLU A 5 6.89 7.93 3.71
N VAL A 6 6.96 6.59 3.65
CA VAL A 6 7.65 5.86 2.58
C VAL A 6 6.65 4.98 1.84
N CYS A 7 6.64 5.09 0.51
CA CYS A 7 5.93 4.15 -0.35
C CYS A 7 6.77 2.87 -0.50
N ALA A 8 6.23 1.72 -0.12
CA ALA A 8 6.91 0.43 -0.14
C ALA A 8 6.14 -0.58 -1.01
N ASN A 9 6.87 -1.35 -1.82
CA ASN A 9 6.30 -2.36 -2.72
C ASN A 9 6.43 -3.81 -2.24
N SER A 10 6.90 -4.01 -1.01
CA SER A 10 7.05 -5.32 -0.41
C SER A 10 7.03 -5.22 1.11
N THR A 11 6.75 -6.34 1.77
CA THR A 11 6.86 -6.46 3.23
C THR A 11 8.27 -6.14 3.72
N GLU A 12 9.31 -6.58 2.99
CA GLU A 12 10.70 -6.32 3.33
C GLU A 12 11.03 -4.82 3.27
N SER A 13 10.64 -4.15 2.18
CA SER A 13 10.83 -2.71 2.02
C SER A 13 10.07 -1.90 3.08
N ALA A 14 8.88 -2.36 3.47
CA ALA A 14 8.12 -1.73 4.54
C ALA A 14 8.83 -1.83 5.89
N VAL A 15 9.41 -2.99 6.21
CA VAL A 15 10.23 -3.18 7.44
C VAL A 15 11.47 -2.30 7.41
N ALA A 16 12.18 -2.24 6.28
CA ALA A 16 13.33 -1.37 6.12
C ALA A 16 12.98 0.11 6.29
N ALA A 17 11.81 0.56 5.81
CA ALA A 17 11.34 1.93 6.00
C ALA A 17 11.11 2.26 7.48
N GLN A 18 10.53 1.32 8.23
CA GLN A 18 10.35 1.45 9.68
C GLN A 18 11.71 1.53 10.40
N GLU A 19 12.64 0.64 10.09
CA GLU A 19 14.00 0.65 10.67
C GLU A 19 14.75 1.94 10.33
N GLY A 20 14.48 2.52 9.16
CA GLY A 20 14.99 3.83 8.74
C GLY A 20 14.33 5.04 9.41
N GLY A 21 13.34 4.83 10.29
CA GLY A 21 12.68 5.91 11.05
C GLY A 21 11.49 6.56 10.34
N ALA A 22 10.89 5.91 9.34
CA ALA A 22 9.65 6.41 8.75
C ALA A 22 8.52 6.44 9.81
N ALA A 23 7.70 7.50 9.77
CA ALA A 23 6.53 7.61 10.64
C ALA A 23 5.32 6.82 10.11
N ARG A 24 5.35 6.44 8.83
CA ARG A 24 4.30 5.70 8.13
C ARG A 24 4.83 5.02 6.87
N VAL A 25 4.21 3.92 6.49
CA VAL A 25 4.35 3.28 5.19
C VAL A 25 3.03 3.34 4.43
N GLU A 26 3.10 3.70 3.15
CA GLU A 26 2.08 3.40 2.15
C GLU A 26 2.51 2.10 1.43
N LEU A 27 1.74 1.03 1.58
CA LEU A 27 2.00 -0.26 0.95
C LEU A 27 1.25 -0.33 -0.38
N CYS A 28 2.02 -0.57 -1.44
CA CYS A 28 1.54 -0.66 -2.82
C CYS A 28 2.10 -1.93 -3.48
N ASP A 29 1.57 -2.29 -4.65
CA ASP A 29 2.22 -3.18 -5.63
C ASP A 29 2.37 -2.45 -6.97
N ASN A 30 3.11 -2.99 -7.94
CA ASN A 30 3.31 -2.41 -9.28
C ASN A 30 3.72 -0.93 -9.28
N LEU A 31 4.77 -0.57 -8.52
CA LEU A 31 5.25 0.83 -8.45
C LEU A 31 5.61 1.46 -9.79
N HIS A 32 5.98 0.66 -10.80
CA HIS A 32 6.24 1.14 -12.15
C HIS A 32 5.00 1.76 -12.82
N GLU A 33 3.80 1.37 -12.40
CA GLU A 33 2.51 1.94 -12.82
C GLU A 33 2.03 3.07 -11.88
N GLY A 34 2.88 3.52 -10.95
CA GLY A 34 2.52 4.46 -9.89
C GLY A 34 1.77 3.85 -8.70
N GLY A 35 1.76 2.52 -8.58
CA GLY A 35 1.17 1.79 -7.44
C GLY A 35 -0.23 1.23 -7.72
N THR A 36 -0.49 0.02 -7.23
CA THR A 36 -1.80 -0.68 -7.27
C THR A 36 -2.05 -1.37 -5.93
N THR A 37 -3.27 -1.88 -5.72
CA THR A 37 -3.64 -2.61 -4.50
C THR A 37 -2.70 -3.80 -4.29
N PRO A 38 -1.98 -3.88 -3.15
CA PRO A 38 -1.12 -5.02 -2.85
C PRO A 38 -1.94 -6.26 -2.49
N SER A 39 -1.33 -7.43 -2.64
CA SER A 39 -2.00 -8.69 -2.29
C SER A 39 -2.36 -8.76 -0.79
N ALA A 40 -3.44 -9.49 -0.46
CA ALA A 40 -3.84 -9.73 0.92
C ALA A 40 -2.72 -10.34 1.78
N GLY A 41 -1.84 -11.17 1.18
CA GLY A 41 -0.68 -11.73 1.85
C GLY A 41 0.34 -10.66 2.27
N GLN A 42 0.67 -9.72 1.37
CA GLN A 42 1.56 -8.61 1.69
C GLN A 42 0.97 -7.71 2.79
N ILE A 43 -0.33 -7.42 2.73
CA ILE A 43 -1.03 -6.64 3.75
C ILE A 43 -0.96 -7.35 5.11
N LEU A 44 -1.30 -8.63 5.15
CA LEU A 44 -1.31 -9.45 6.37
C LEU A 44 0.08 -9.48 7.04
N PHE A 45 1.13 -9.76 6.28
CA PHE A 45 2.48 -9.85 6.82
C PHE A 45 3.06 -8.48 7.19
N SER A 46 2.83 -7.45 6.37
CA SER A 46 3.25 -6.08 6.72
C SER A 46 2.57 -5.60 8.00
N ARG A 47 1.26 -5.85 8.17
CA ARG A 47 0.54 -5.51 9.40
C ARG A 47 1.07 -6.24 10.63
N LYS A 48 1.53 -7.49 10.48
CA LYS A 48 2.13 -8.27 11.58
C LYS A 48 3.50 -7.75 12.00
N LEU A 49 4.29 -7.22 11.07
CA LEU A 49 5.70 -6.86 11.29
C LEU A 49 5.92 -5.37 11.59
N LEU A 50 5.01 -4.51 11.13
CA LEU A 50 5.11 -3.06 11.34
C LEU A 50 4.38 -2.64 12.62
N HIS A 51 5.05 -1.79 13.41
CA HIS A 51 4.47 -1.07 14.53
C HIS A 51 4.21 0.42 14.20
N ILE A 52 4.79 0.94 13.12
CA ILE A 52 4.43 2.25 12.57
C ILE A 52 3.09 2.21 11.83
N ARG A 53 2.57 3.38 11.44
CA ARG A 53 1.33 3.44 10.64
C ARG A 53 1.54 2.74 9.29
N LEU A 54 0.54 1.97 8.88
CA LEU A 54 0.51 1.26 7.60
C LEU A 54 -0.78 1.63 6.89
N TYR A 55 -0.64 2.30 5.75
CA TYR A 55 -1.72 2.63 4.82
C TYR A 55 -1.59 1.70 3.61
N VAL A 56 -2.72 1.21 3.11
CA VAL A 56 -2.76 0.31 1.96
C VAL A 56 -3.35 1.10 0.81
N LEU A 57 -2.66 1.13 -0.33
CA LEU A 57 -3.21 1.73 -1.54
C LEU A 57 -4.37 0.87 -2.05
N ILE A 58 -5.48 1.51 -2.41
CA ILE A 58 -6.63 0.88 -3.06
C ILE A 58 -6.72 1.45 -4.48
N ARG A 59 -6.19 0.71 -5.44
CA ARG A 59 -6.14 1.09 -6.85
C ARG A 59 -6.07 -0.18 -7.72
N PRO A 60 -7.16 -0.53 -8.43
CA PRO A 60 -7.28 -1.85 -9.05
C PRO A 60 -6.42 -2.01 -10.32
N ARG A 61 -5.97 -0.90 -10.93
CA ARG A 61 -5.10 -0.90 -12.12
C ARG A 61 -4.29 0.40 -12.25
N GLY A 62 -3.28 0.35 -13.11
CA GLY A 62 -2.56 1.53 -13.60
C GLY A 62 -3.41 2.43 -14.51
N GLY A 63 -2.78 3.48 -15.05
CA GLY A 63 -3.44 4.46 -15.94
C GLY A 63 -4.29 5.48 -15.19
N ASP A 64 -5.45 5.80 -15.74
CA ASP A 64 -6.36 6.82 -15.21
C ASP A 64 -7.05 6.44 -13.88
N PHE A 65 -7.88 7.35 -13.38
CA PHE A 65 -8.71 7.19 -12.19
C PHE A 65 -10.22 7.21 -12.54
N LEU A 66 -10.57 6.98 -13.81
CA LEU A 66 -11.96 6.89 -14.26
C LEU A 66 -12.36 5.42 -14.23
N TYR A 67 -12.82 4.97 -13.07
CA TYR A 67 -13.14 3.57 -12.84
C TYR A 67 -14.54 3.21 -13.37
N THR A 68 -14.67 2.00 -13.91
CA THR A 68 -15.97 1.38 -14.18
C THR A 68 -16.67 0.98 -12.88
N ASP A 69 -17.98 0.71 -12.94
CA ASP A 69 -18.73 0.23 -11.78
C ASP A 69 -18.13 -1.07 -11.19
N LEU A 70 -17.68 -1.99 -12.05
CA LEU A 70 -17.03 -3.24 -11.62
C LEU A 70 -15.68 -2.99 -10.93
N GLU A 71 -14.88 -2.04 -11.44
CA GLU A 71 -13.61 -1.66 -10.79
C GLU A 71 -13.86 -1.01 -9.43
N PHE A 72 -14.92 -0.22 -9.32
CA PHE A 72 -15.31 0.38 -8.06
C PHE A 72 -15.81 -0.67 -7.05
N GLU A 73 -16.57 -1.68 -7.48
CA GLU A 73 -16.96 -2.82 -6.64
C GLU A 73 -15.74 -3.60 -6.13
N VAL A 74 -14.73 -3.82 -6.97
CA VAL A 74 -13.45 -4.43 -6.57
C VAL A 74 -12.77 -3.58 -5.49
N MET A 75 -12.66 -2.27 -5.69
CA MET A 75 -12.07 -1.36 -4.69
C MET A 75 -12.83 -1.41 -3.35
N GLN A 76 -14.16 -1.45 -3.39
CA GLN A 76 -14.98 -1.57 -2.18
C GLN A 76 -14.77 -2.90 -1.47
N ALA A 77 -14.53 -3.99 -2.21
CA ALA A 77 -14.19 -5.28 -1.63
C ALA A 77 -12.79 -5.27 -0.98
N ASP A 78 -11.80 -4.65 -1.63
CA ASP A 78 -10.43 -4.53 -1.11
C ASP A 78 -10.35 -3.67 0.19
N ILE A 79 -11.32 -2.78 0.43
CA ILE A 79 -11.37 -1.91 1.62
C ILE A 79 -11.86 -2.64 2.89
N ARG A 80 -12.64 -3.72 2.76
CA ARG A 80 -13.35 -4.38 3.88
C ARG A 80 -12.44 -5.26 4.73
#